data_AF-A0A840G2H8-F1
#
_entry.id   AF-A0A840G2H8-F1
#
_cell.length_a   1.000
_cell.length_b   1.000
_cell.length_c   1.000
_cell.angle_alpha   90.00
_cell.angle_beta   90.00
_cell.angle_gamma   90.00
#
_symmetry.space_group_name_H-M   'P 1'
#
loop_
_entity.id
_entity.type
_entity.pdbx_description
1 polymer ?
#
loop_
_entity_poly.entity_id
_entity_poly.type
_entity_poly.pdbx_seq_one_letter_code
_entity_poly.pdbx_strand_id
1 'polypeptide(L)' 'MCSTYYRLRGKASGDFICMDAVGRLSRTADPAGAHSFCEHVAKDVARRAERLMREAIERIPSAPQKIMTRTY' A
#
# COMPACT_ATOMS: atom_id res chain seq x y z
N MET A 1 -14.31 11.21 -0.85
CA MET A 1 -13.49 11.29 0.38
C MET A 1 -13.16 9.85 0.78
N CYS A 2 -11.88 9.46 0.83
CA CYS A 2 -11.52 8.09 1.20
C CYS A 2 -11.47 7.94 2.72
N SER A 3 -12.30 7.05 3.26
CA SER A 3 -12.43 6.84 4.70
C SER A 3 -11.33 5.98 5.31
N THR A 4 -10.69 5.12 4.50
CA THR A 4 -9.69 4.16 4.99
C THR A 4 -8.59 3.96 3.96
N TYR A 5 -7.36 3.95 4.46
CA TYR A 5 -6.16 3.75 3.66
C TYR A 5 -5.51 2.41 4.02
N TYR A 6 -5.06 1.70 3.00
CA TYR A 6 -4.42 0.40 3.13
C TYR A 6 -3.01 0.46 2.56
N ARG A 7 -2.09 -0.15 3.28
CA ARG A 7 -0.80 -0.56 2.75
C ARG A 7 -0.95 -1.96 2.19
N LEU A 8 -0.31 -2.21 1.06
CA LEU A 8 -0.34 -3.51 0.40
C LEU A 8 0.99 -4.19 0.65
N ARG A 9 0.98 -5.43 1.15
CA ARG A 9 2.17 -6.20 1.46
C ARG A 9 2.09 -7.57 0.82
N GLY A 10 3.15 -8.01 0.16
CA GLY A 10 3.29 -9.37 -0.34
C GLY A 10 3.40 -10.38 0.79
N LYS A 11 2.59 -11.45 0.74
CA LYS A 11 2.60 -12.50 1.78
C LYS A 11 3.85 -13.37 1.75
N ALA A 12 4.44 -13.59 0.58
CA ALA A 12 5.59 -14.48 0.45
C ALA A 12 6.90 -13.70 0.63
N SER A 13 7.00 -12.53 0.00
CA SER A 13 8.21 -11.71 0.06
C SER A 13 8.26 -10.82 1.32
N GLY A 14 7.10 -10.48 1.89
CA GLY A 14 7.02 -9.53 2.99
C GLY A 14 7.25 -8.07 2.57
N ASP A 15 7.47 -7.79 1.29
CA ASP A 15 7.66 -6.46 0.72
C ASP A 15 6.33 -5.70 0.60
N PHE A 16 6.40 -4.38 0.69
CA PHE A 16 5.28 -3.49 0.42
C PHE A 16 5.19 -3.13 -1.06
N ILE A 17 3.96 -2.98 -1.55
CA ILE A 17 3.69 -2.52 -2.92
C ILE A 17 3.58 -1.01 -2.91
N CYS A 18 4.36 -0.37 -3.78
CA CYS A 18 4.28 1.05 -4.07
C CYS A 18 3.79 1.28 -5.50
N MET A 19 3.19 2.44 -5.73
CA MET A 19 2.80 2.88 -7.05
C MET A 19 3.41 4.25 -7.31
N ASP A 20 4.13 4.37 -8.41
CA ASP A 20 4.67 5.65 -8.87
C ASP A 20 3.58 6.54 -9.51
N ALA A 21 3.85 7.83 -9.73
CA ALA A 21 2.93 8.78 -10.34
C ALA A 21 2.40 8.34 -11.73
N VAL A 22 3.16 7.49 -12.44
CA VAL A 22 2.77 6.94 -13.76
C VAL A 22 1.92 5.66 -13.64
N GLY A 23 1.58 5.23 -12.41
CA GLY A 23 0.77 4.01 -12.19
C GLY A 23 1.56 2.71 -12.27
N ARG A 24 2.89 2.77 -12.30
CA ARG A 24 3.76 1.58 -12.25
C ARG A 24 3.86 1.04 -10.83
N LEU A 25 3.73 -0.27 -10.71
CA LEU A 25 3.83 -0.98 -9.44
C LEU A 25 5.28 -1.42 -9.20
N SER A 26 5.77 -1.10 -8.01
CA SER A 26 7.11 -1.46 -7.53
C SER A 26 7.00 -2.12 -6.15
N ARG A 27 8.04 -2.83 -5.73
CA ARG A 27 8.15 -3.41 -4.38
C ARG A 27 9.18 -2.64 -3.57
N THR A 28 8.93 -2.47 -2.27
CA THR A 28 9.88 -1.92 -1.32
C THR A 28 9.87 -2.74 -0.04
N ALA A 29 11.05 -3.05 0.48
CA ALA A 29 11.17 -3.65 1.81
C ALA A 29 10.95 -2.61 2.93
N ASP A 30 11.03 -1.31 2.60
CA ASP A 30 10.94 -0.23 3.57
C ASP A 30 9.47 0.13 3.88
N PRO A 31 9.03 -0.04 5.15
CA PRO A 31 7.65 0.24 5.55
C PRO A 31 7.32 1.74 5.64
N ALA A 32 8.33 2.62 5.71
CA ALA A 32 8.14 4.07 5.75
C ALA A 32 7.94 4.67 4.34
N GLY A 33 8.54 4.06 3.31
CA GLY A 33 8.34 4.38 1.90
C GLY A 33 7.12 3.71 1.26
N ALA A 34 6.37 2.90 2.02
CA ALA A 34 5.18 2.21 1.53
C ALA A 34 4.01 3.18 1.30
N HIS A 35 3.53 3.26 0.06
CA HIS A 35 2.37 4.07 -0.28
C HIS A 35 1.09 3.52 0.35
N SER A 36 0.22 4.45 0.76
CA SER A 36 -1.10 4.13 1.32
C SER A 36 -2.15 4.38 0.25
N PHE A 37 -2.96 3.39 -0.04
CA PHE A 37 -3.99 3.43 -1.08
C PHE A 37 -5.38 3.51 -0.46
N CYS A 38 -6.27 4.30 -1.05
CA CYS A 38 -7.70 4.24 -0.71
C CYS A 38 -8.24 2.82 -0.91
N GLU A 39 -9.21 2.38 -0.10
CA GLU A 39 -9.82 1.04 -0.18
C GLU A 39 -10.10 0.53 -1.61
N HIS A 40 -10.79 1.33 -2.43
CA HIS A 40 -11.11 0.96 -3.82
C HIS A 40 -9.86 0.75 -4.67
N VAL A 41 -8.90 1.69 -4.57
CA VAL A 41 -7.63 1.62 -5.29
C VAL A 41 -6.79 0.45 -4.78
N ALA A 42 -6.76 0.22 -3.46
CA ALA A 42 -6.03 -0.86 -2.83
C ALA A 42 -6.49 -2.24 -3.35
N LYS A 43 -7.79 -2.41 -3.58
CA LYS A 43 -8.35 -3.65 -4.16
C LYS A 43 -7.89 -3.87 -5.60
N ASP A 44 -7.93 -2.84 -6.44
CA ASP A 44 -7.47 -2.91 -7.82
C ASP A 44 -5.95 -3.13 -7.91
N VAL A 45 -5.18 -2.41 -7.09
CA VAL A 45 -3.72 -2.53 -7.03
C VAL A 45 -3.30 -3.89 -6.50
N ALA A 46 -3.96 -4.40 -5.45
CA ALA A 46 -3.71 -5.75 -4.94
C ALA A 46 -3.91 -6.78 -6.05
N ARG A 47 -5.07 -6.76 -6.72
CA ARG A 47 -5.37 -7.70 -7.82
C ARG A 47 -4.36 -7.60 -8.97
N ARG A 48 -3.89 -6.40 -9.30
CA ARG A 48 -2.90 -6.17 -10.37
C ARG A 48 -1.51 -6.64 -9.95
N ALA A 49 -1.11 -6.38 -8.71
CA ALA A 49 0.14 -6.86 -8.13
C ALA A 49 0.16 -8.38 -8.02
N GLU A 50 -0.95 -9.01 -7.60
CA GLU A 50 -1.08 -10.47 -7.52
C GLU A 50 -0.84 -11.14 -8.88
N ARG A 51 -1.37 -10.56 -9.97
CA ARG A 51 -1.12 -11.07 -11.32
C ARG A 51 0.30 -10.85 -11.81
N LEU A 52 0.86 -9.65 -11.59
CA LEU A 52 2.20 -9.30 -12.08
C LEU A 52 3.30 -10.04 -11.34
N MET A 53 3.17 -10.14 -10.02
CA MET A 53 4.18 -10.71 -9.13
C MET A 53 3.93 -12.19 -8.85
N ARG A 54 2.79 -12.74 -9.29
CA ARG A 54 2.34 -14.11 -9.00
C ARG A 54 2.40 -14.44 -7.50
N GLU A 55 2.09 -13.45 -6.67
CA GLU A 55 2.19 -13.52 -5.21
C GLU A 55 0.90 -13.01 -4.57
N ALA A 56 0.44 -13.65 -3.50
CA ALA A 56 -0.74 -13.18 -2.75
C ALA A 56 -0.41 -11.87 -2.00
N ILE A 57 -1.27 -10.86 -2.16
CA ILE A 57 -1.08 -9.54 -1.53
C ILE A 57 -2.06 -9.37 -0.37
N GLU A 58 -1.54 -9.11 0.82
CA GLU A 58 -2.30 -8.75 1.99
C GLU A 58 -2.55 -7.24 2.08
N ARG A 59 -3.74 -6.86 2.52
CA ARG A 59 -4.13 -5.46 2.73
C ARG A 59 -4.02 -5.17 4.23
N ILE A 60 -3.01 -4.40 4.58
CA ILE A 60 -2.76 -3.97 5.96
C ILE A 60 -3.45 -2.62 6.11
N PRO A 61 -4.50 -2.50 6.95
CA PRO A 61 -5.07 -1.19 7.25
C PRO A 61 -3.96 -0.32 7.82
N SER A 62 -3.66 0.79 7.15
CA SER A 62 -2.80 1.78 7.76
C SER A 62 -3.61 2.43 8.85
N ALA A 63 -3.11 2.36 10.09
CA ALA A 63 -3.57 3.31 11.10
C ALA A 63 -3.56 4.71 10.46
N PRO A 64 -4.57 5.56 10.71
CA PRO A 64 -4.48 6.96 10.31
C PRO A 64 -3.12 7.40 10.82
N GLN A 65 -2.19 7.74 9.91
CA GLN A 65 -0.90 8.25 10.34
C GLN A 65 -1.28 9.37 11.29
N LYS A 66 -0.88 9.25 12.57
CA LYS A 66 -1.02 10.32 13.55
C LYS A 66 -0.60 11.57 12.80
N ILE A 67 -1.58 12.40 12.42
CA ILE A 67 -1.28 13.74 11.95
C ILE A 67 -0.43 14.26 13.09
N MET A 68 0.85 14.51 12.83
CA MET A 68 1.73 15.09 13.84
C MET A 68 1.04 16.39 14.22
N THR A 69 0.31 16.38 15.33
CA THR A 69 -0.16 17.59 15.98
C THR A 69 1.11 18.25 16.46
N ARG A 70 1.65 19.11 15.57
CA ARG A 70 2.61 20.14 15.89
C ARG A 70 1.95 20.99 16.97
N THR A 71 2.22 20.66 18.22
CA THR A 71 1.88 21.50 19.37
C THR A 71 2.77 22.73 19.22
N TYR A 72 2.14 23.86 18.86
CA TYR A 72 2.74 25.18 18.93
C TYR A 72 2.95 25.58 20.38
#